data_AF-A0A661ALK1-F1
#
_entry.id   AF-A0A661ALK1-F1
#
_cell.length_a   1.000
_cell.length_b   1.000
_cell.length_c   1.000
_cell.angle_alpha   90.00
_cell.angle_beta   90.00
_cell.angle_gamma   90.00
#
_symmetry.space_group_name_H-M   'P 1'
#
loop_
_entity.id
_entity.type
_entity.pdbx_description
1 polymer ?
#
loop_
_entity_poly.entity_id
_entity_poly.type
_entity_poly.pdbx_seq_one_letter_code
_entity_poly.pdbx_strand_id
1 'polypeptide(L)'
;MIVTLRKLSYEDLKKKLKKEDKIVIWSCNNCVKFCNGLGGREAMARLKEKLEKDGFNVIHTELIGLSCVLDLVHLRALEEPTKTIFEEATVIIPLACEDGYENLKHVFKDKRIIDVPLTVGLGVFSTEFGALRLTVPFEDTGIEAKVEGIPLEEVAKKLGVYAGPF
;
A
#
# COMPACT_ATOMS: atom_id res chain seq x y z
N MET A 1 14.68 -5.42 -2.36
CA MET A 1 13.46 -4.81 -1.78
C MET A 1 12.28 -5.19 -2.66
N ILE A 2 11.09 -5.44 -2.10
CA ILE A 2 9.92 -5.75 -2.94
C ILE A 2 9.42 -4.48 -3.63
N VAL A 3 9.11 -4.57 -4.93
CA VAL A 3 8.62 -3.45 -5.74
C VAL A 3 7.11 -3.59 -5.87
N THR A 4 6.39 -2.54 -5.52
CA THR A 4 4.92 -2.54 -5.54
C THR A 4 4.39 -1.26 -6.16
N LEU A 5 3.36 -1.41 -6.98
CA LEU A 5 2.59 -0.37 -7.64
C LEU A 5 1.15 -0.40 -7.12
N ARG A 6 0.33 0.56 -7.56
CA ARG A 6 -1.11 0.60 -7.25
C ARG A 6 -1.94 0.16 -8.44
N LYS A 7 -2.82 -0.80 -8.22
CA LYS A 7 -3.87 -1.23 -9.17
C LYS A 7 -4.88 -0.12 -9.46
N LEU A 8 -5.08 0.80 -8.52
CA LEU A 8 -6.19 1.77 -8.55
C LEU A 8 -5.70 3.21 -8.69
N SER A 9 -6.42 4.01 -9.48
CA SER A 9 -6.37 5.46 -9.39
C SER A 9 -7.07 5.94 -8.10
N TYR A 10 -6.89 7.22 -7.75
CA TYR A 10 -7.63 7.81 -6.63
C TYR A 10 -9.16 7.83 -6.88
N GLU A 11 -9.58 8.08 -8.12
CA GLU A 11 -11.00 8.07 -8.48
C GLU A 11 -11.59 6.65 -8.39
N ASP A 12 -10.83 5.62 -8.78
CA ASP A 12 -11.31 4.23 -8.66
C ASP A 12 -11.30 3.74 -7.22
N LEU A 13 -10.37 4.22 -6.38
CA LEU A 13 -10.43 4.00 -4.93
C LEU A 13 -11.73 4.58 -4.36
N LYS A 14 -12.07 5.84 -4.68
CA LYS A 14 -13.31 6.47 -4.18
C LYS A 14 -14.58 5.74 -4.57
N LYS A 15 -14.67 5.23 -5.81
CA LYS A 15 -15.81 4.41 -6.27
C LYS A 15 -15.99 3.14 -5.45
N LYS A 16 -14.93 2.66 -4.78
CA LYS A 16 -14.99 1.51 -3.87
C LYS A 16 -15.35 1.91 -2.43
N LEU A 17 -15.49 3.19 -2.10
CA LEU A 17 -15.80 3.64 -0.73
C LEU A 17 -17.25 4.12 -0.62
N LYS A 18 -17.81 3.99 0.57
CA LYS A 18 -19.13 4.54 0.93
C LYS A 18 -18.96 5.68 1.92
N LYS A 19 -19.97 6.54 2.07
CA LYS A 19 -19.89 7.70 2.98
C LYS A 19 -19.97 7.30 4.44
N GLU A 20 -20.63 6.18 4.70
CA GLU A 20 -20.79 5.58 6.02
C GLU A 20 -19.56 4.76 6.46
N ASP A 21 -18.59 4.53 5.56
CA ASP A 21 -17.41 3.75 5.88
C ASP A 21 -16.58 4.43 6.98
N LYS A 22 -16.17 3.66 7.98
CA LYS A 22 -15.17 4.04 8.98
C LYS A 22 -13.81 3.55 8.49
N ILE A 23 -13.05 4.45 7.88
CA ILE A 23 -11.85 4.11 7.12
C ILE A 23 -10.62 4.10 8.03
N VAL A 24 -9.85 3.02 7.95
CA VAL A 24 -8.46 3.00 8.42
C VAL A 24 -7.53 3.01 7.21
N ILE A 25 -6.57 3.93 7.20
CA ILE A 25 -5.47 3.90 6.23
C ILE A 25 -4.30 3.16 6.88
N TRP A 26 -3.87 2.06 6.26
CA TRP A 26 -2.79 1.22 6.75
C TRP A 26 -1.55 1.43 5.90
N SER A 27 -0.44 1.89 6.48
CA SER A 27 0.77 2.20 5.74
C SER A 27 1.99 1.44 6.24
N CYS A 28 2.66 0.73 5.33
CA CYS A 28 3.91 0.05 5.60
C CYS A 28 5.11 0.99 5.41
N ASN A 29 6.02 1.04 6.38
CA ASN A 29 7.13 1.99 6.44
C ASN A 29 8.49 1.36 6.12
N ASN A 30 8.52 0.37 5.22
CA ASN A 30 9.75 -0.29 4.77
C ASN A 30 9.88 -0.27 3.23
N CYS A 31 9.98 -1.41 2.53
CA CYS A 31 10.27 -1.45 1.09
C CYS A 31 9.34 -0.59 0.23
N VAL A 32 8.02 -0.64 0.49
CA VAL A 32 7.02 0.11 -0.29
C VAL A 32 7.10 1.62 -0.12
N LYS A 33 7.71 2.13 0.96
CA LYS A 33 8.01 3.56 1.11
C LYS A 33 8.95 4.03 -0.01
N PHE A 34 9.87 3.18 -0.43
CA PHE A 34 10.82 3.48 -1.50
C PHE A 34 10.25 3.24 -2.90
N CYS A 35 9.04 2.66 -3.01
CA CYS A 35 8.32 2.55 -4.28
C CYS A 35 7.65 3.88 -4.63
N ASN A 36 8.47 4.90 -4.92
CA ASN A 36 8.04 6.28 -5.20
C ASN A 36 7.14 6.88 -4.10
N GLY A 37 7.36 6.53 -2.84
CA GLY A 37 6.52 7.02 -1.74
C GLY A 37 5.12 6.42 -1.71
N LEU A 38 4.91 5.18 -2.20
CA LEU A 38 3.63 4.49 -2.08
C LEU A 38 3.22 4.29 -0.61
N GLY A 39 4.16 3.80 0.21
CA GLY A 39 3.97 3.63 1.65
C GLY A 39 4.61 4.73 2.48
N GLY A 40 4.68 4.52 3.79
CA GLY A 40 5.23 5.46 4.76
C GLY A 40 4.28 6.56 5.21
N ARG A 41 4.80 7.45 6.06
CA ARG A 41 4.02 8.47 6.77
C ARG A 41 3.43 9.54 5.84
N GLU A 42 4.20 9.99 4.85
CA GLU A 42 3.78 11.06 3.93
C GLU A 42 2.64 10.61 3.03
N ALA A 43 2.74 9.41 2.44
CA ALA A 43 1.70 8.81 1.61
C ALA A 43 0.38 8.65 2.37
N MET A 44 0.47 8.18 3.62
CA MET A 44 -0.64 8.00 4.54
C MET A 44 -1.32 9.32 4.87
N ALA A 45 -0.55 10.36 5.22
CA ALA A 45 -1.07 11.68 5.53
C ALA A 45 -1.74 12.33 4.30
N ARG A 46 -1.11 12.23 3.11
CA ARG A 46 -1.68 12.73 1.86
C ARG A 46 -3.01 12.07 1.53
N LEU A 47 -3.10 10.74 1.64
CA LEU A 47 -4.35 10.04 1.36
C LEU A 47 -5.44 10.40 2.38
N LYS A 48 -5.09 10.52 3.67
CA LYS A 48 -6.02 10.99 4.71
C LYS A 48 -6.62 12.33 4.34
N GLU A 49 -5.77 13.32 4.06
CA GLU A 49 -6.21 14.68 3.73
C GLU A 49 -7.13 14.70 2.51
N LYS A 50 -6.79 13.94 1.46
CA LYS A 50 -7.62 13.85 0.25
C LYS A 50 -8.99 13.24 0.53
N LEU A 51 -9.04 12.13 1.26
CA LEU A 51 -10.30 11.46 1.59
C LEU A 51 -11.18 12.32 2.50
N GLU A 52 -10.60 12.97 3.51
CA GLU A 52 -11.34 13.86 4.42
C GLU A 52 -11.88 15.09 3.67
N LYS A 53 -11.11 15.70 2.77
CA LYS A 53 -11.58 16.80 1.90
C LYS A 53 -12.74 16.38 1.01
N ASP A 54 -12.73 15.14 0.52
CA ASP A 54 -13.82 14.58 -0.26
C ASP A 54 -15.00 14.12 0.60
N GLY A 55 -14.94 14.32 1.93
CA GLY A 55 -16.02 14.02 2.88
C GLY A 55 -16.14 12.54 3.23
N PHE A 56 -15.05 11.79 3.24
CA PHE A 56 -15.01 10.44 3.79
C PHE A 56 -14.53 10.45 5.24
N ASN A 57 -14.99 9.48 6.02
CA ASN A 57 -14.68 9.38 7.45
C ASN A 57 -13.44 8.51 7.70
N VAL A 58 -12.25 9.14 7.75
CA VAL A 58 -11.00 8.47 8.13
C VAL A 58 -10.85 8.48 9.65
N ILE A 59 -11.14 7.35 10.30
CA ILE A 59 -11.13 7.25 11.75
C ILE A 59 -9.74 7.04 12.33
N HIS A 60 -8.81 6.48 11.54
CA HIS A 60 -7.43 6.22 11.97
C HIS A 60 -6.46 6.08 10.81
N THR A 61 -5.20 6.30 11.13
CA THR A 61 -4.05 6.04 10.26
C THR A 61 -3.05 5.18 11.01
N GLU A 62 -2.76 3.99 10.49
CA GLU A 62 -1.86 3.04 11.12
C GLU A 62 -0.54 2.97 10.35
N LEU A 63 0.57 3.28 11.02
CA LEU A 63 1.91 3.16 10.44
C LEU A 63 2.61 1.95 11.05
N ILE A 64 2.88 0.95 10.24
CA ILE A 64 3.57 -0.28 10.65
C ILE A 64 4.96 -0.37 10.01
N GLY A 65 5.92 -0.95 10.72
CA GLY A 65 7.26 -1.21 10.18
C GLY A 65 7.21 -2.20 9.01
N LEU A 66 6.61 -3.37 9.21
CA LEU A 66 6.55 -4.46 8.23
C LEU A 66 5.16 -5.09 8.21
N SER A 67 4.37 -4.83 7.16
CA SER A 67 3.06 -5.48 7.01
C SER A 67 3.14 -6.96 6.60
N CYS A 68 4.26 -7.39 6.01
CA CYS A 68 4.47 -8.79 5.64
C CYS A 68 4.80 -9.69 6.85
N VAL A 69 5.04 -9.14 8.04
CA VAL A 69 5.22 -9.91 9.28
C VAL A 69 3.86 -10.05 9.97
N LEU A 70 3.25 -11.23 9.87
CA LEU A 70 1.89 -11.51 10.35
C LEU A 70 1.70 -11.12 11.82
N ASP A 71 2.65 -11.47 12.69
CA ASP A 71 2.55 -11.18 14.13
C ASP A 71 2.44 -9.68 14.41
N LEU A 72 3.15 -8.84 13.66
CA LEU A 72 3.05 -7.38 13.83
C LEU A 72 1.68 -6.85 13.38
N VAL A 73 1.07 -7.44 12.35
CA VAL A 73 -0.29 -7.11 11.94
C VAL A 73 -1.29 -7.55 13.02
N HIS A 74 -1.11 -8.76 13.54
CA HIS A 74 -2.00 -9.34 14.54
C HIS A 74 -1.99 -8.55 15.85
N LEU A 75 -0.82 -8.05 16.29
CA LEU A 75 -0.73 -7.18 17.46
C LEU A 75 -1.62 -5.94 17.36
N ARG A 76 -1.79 -5.36 16.17
CA ARG A 76 -2.69 -4.19 16.00
C ARG A 76 -4.15 -4.51 16.23
N ALA A 77 -4.56 -5.75 15.98
CA ALA A 77 -5.92 -6.20 16.25
C ALA A 77 -6.17 -6.54 17.73
N LEU A 78 -5.11 -6.79 18.52
CA LEU A 78 -5.22 -7.29 19.90
C LEU A 78 -4.88 -6.24 20.97
N GLU A 79 -3.94 -5.34 20.68
CA GLU A 79 -3.44 -4.35 21.63
C GLU A 79 -4.49 -3.26 21.91
N GLU A 80 -4.78 -3.02 23.19
CA GLU A 80 -5.80 -2.06 23.63
C GLU A 80 -5.73 -0.67 22.98
N PRO A 81 -4.54 -0.06 22.71
CA PRO A 81 -4.47 1.23 22.04
C PRO A 81 -5.04 1.26 20.61
N THR A 82 -5.13 0.13 19.93
CA THR A 82 -5.58 0.04 18.53
C THR A 82 -6.77 -0.88 18.32
N LYS A 83 -7.04 -1.81 19.24
CA LYS A 83 -8.09 -2.81 19.12
C LYS A 83 -9.47 -2.20 18.86
N THR A 84 -9.91 -1.25 19.69
CA THR A 84 -11.24 -0.61 19.55
C THR A 84 -11.38 0.12 18.21
N ILE A 85 -10.31 0.76 17.73
CA ILE A 85 -10.27 1.41 16.42
C ILE A 85 -10.53 0.39 15.30
N PHE A 86 -9.86 -0.76 15.34
CA PHE A 86 -10.03 -1.81 14.34
C PHE A 86 -11.33 -2.60 14.51
N GLU A 87 -11.93 -2.65 15.69
CA GLU A 87 -13.29 -3.15 15.91
C GLU A 87 -14.32 -2.23 15.23
N GLU A 88 -14.14 -0.92 15.31
CA GLU A 88 -15.02 0.07 14.70
C GLU A 88 -14.83 0.24 13.18
N ALA A 89 -13.63 -0.01 12.66
CA ALA A 89 -13.34 0.13 11.24
C ALA A 89 -14.30 -0.71 10.38
N THR A 90 -14.71 -0.21 9.21
CA THR A 90 -15.47 -1.02 8.23
C THR A 90 -14.60 -1.38 7.02
N VAL A 91 -13.60 -0.55 6.73
CA VAL A 91 -12.73 -0.67 5.57
C VAL A 91 -11.30 -0.30 5.91
N ILE A 92 -10.35 -1.06 5.36
CA ILE A 92 -8.92 -0.80 5.47
C ILE A 92 -8.34 -0.57 4.08
N ILE A 93 -7.63 0.54 3.90
CA ILE A 93 -6.93 0.87 2.65
C ILE A 93 -5.43 0.61 2.84
N PRO A 94 -4.87 -0.44 2.21
CA PRO A 94 -3.47 -0.80 2.36
C PRO A 94 -2.56 -0.01 1.41
N LEU A 95 -1.60 0.70 2.00
CA LEU A 95 -0.39 1.24 1.36
C LEU A 95 0.78 0.30 1.71
N ALA A 96 0.68 -0.95 1.24
CA ALA A 96 1.58 -2.07 1.53
C ALA A 96 1.89 -2.87 0.24
N CYS A 97 2.63 -3.97 0.34
CA CYS A 97 2.77 -4.96 -0.75
C CYS A 97 1.67 -6.02 -0.69
N GLU A 98 1.61 -6.94 -1.65
CA GLU A 98 0.58 -8.00 -1.69
C GLU A 98 0.65 -8.93 -0.47
N ASP A 99 1.84 -9.29 0.04
CA ASP A 99 1.97 -10.03 1.30
C ASP A 99 1.34 -9.29 2.49
N GLY A 100 1.53 -7.96 2.54
CA GLY A 100 0.92 -7.13 3.57
C GLY A 100 -0.61 -7.05 3.45
N TYR A 101 -1.11 -7.01 2.22
CA TYR A 101 -2.55 -7.07 1.93
C TYR A 101 -3.16 -8.41 2.35
N GLU A 102 -2.50 -9.53 2.07
CA GLU A 102 -2.98 -10.86 2.46
C GLU A 102 -2.95 -11.05 3.99
N ASN A 103 -1.93 -10.55 4.69
CA ASN A 103 -1.92 -10.55 6.15
C ASN A 103 -3.08 -9.73 6.73
N LEU A 104 -3.40 -8.57 6.15
CA LEU A 104 -4.55 -7.77 6.57
C LEU A 104 -5.86 -8.53 6.39
N LYS A 105 -6.06 -9.20 5.25
CA LYS A 105 -7.22 -10.06 5.02
C LYS A 105 -7.30 -11.21 6.00
N HIS A 106 -6.15 -11.80 6.34
CA HIS A 106 -6.08 -12.90 7.28
C HIS A 106 -6.48 -12.48 8.70
N VAL A 107 -6.00 -11.32 9.15
CA VAL A 107 -6.23 -10.82 10.51
C VAL A 107 -7.61 -10.16 10.64
N PHE A 108 -7.99 -9.30 9.71
CA PHE A 108 -9.22 -8.51 9.74
C PHE A 108 -10.31 -9.10 8.84
N LYS A 109 -10.70 -10.36 9.10
CA LYS A 109 -11.60 -11.16 8.24
C LYS A 109 -12.99 -10.56 8.05
N ASP A 110 -13.45 -9.78 9.01
CA ASP A 110 -14.76 -9.13 9.02
C ASP A 110 -14.71 -7.72 8.39
N LYS A 111 -13.52 -7.25 8.01
CA LYS A 111 -13.31 -5.92 7.43
C LYS A 111 -13.10 -6.01 5.93
N ARG A 112 -13.52 -4.95 5.24
CA ARG A 112 -13.31 -4.84 3.80
C ARG A 112 -11.90 -4.31 3.53
N ILE A 113 -11.02 -5.16 3.01
CA ILE A 113 -9.66 -4.75 2.64
C ILE A 113 -9.63 -4.38 1.15
N ILE A 114 -9.29 -3.14 0.82
CA ILE A 114 -9.25 -2.69 -0.57
C ILE A 114 -8.01 -3.28 -1.27
N ASP A 115 -8.20 -3.98 -2.38
CA ASP A 115 -7.11 -4.48 -3.23
C ASP A 115 -6.43 -3.33 -3.98
N VAL A 116 -5.46 -2.70 -3.33
CA VAL A 116 -4.62 -1.62 -3.86
C VAL A 116 -3.31 -2.14 -4.47
N PRO A 117 -2.52 -3.01 -3.80
CA PRO A 117 -1.16 -3.27 -4.23
C PRO A 117 -1.08 -4.22 -5.42
N LEU A 118 -0.13 -3.96 -6.31
CA LEU A 118 0.36 -4.92 -7.30
C LEU A 118 1.87 -5.06 -7.11
N THR A 119 2.31 -6.22 -6.63
CA THR A 119 3.72 -6.50 -6.48
C THR A 119 4.27 -7.07 -7.79
N VAL A 120 5.39 -6.51 -8.26
CA VAL A 120 5.89 -6.76 -9.64
C VAL A 120 7.30 -7.34 -9.67
N GLY A 121 7.89 -7.60 -8.51
CA GLY A 121 9.22 -8.19 -8.41
C GLY A 121 10.10 -7.58 -7.33
N LEU A 122 11.41 -7.75 -7.51
CA LEU A 122 12.44 -7.22 -6.63
C LEU A 122 13.19 -6.06 -7.28
N GLY A 123 13.56 -5.10 -6.45
CA GLY A 123 14.29 -3.91 -6.85
C GLY A 123 15.39 -3.54 -5.88
N VAL A 124 16.26 -2.66 -6.35
CA VAL A 124 17.39 -2.10 -5.60
C VAL A 124 17.27 -0.57 -5.61
N PHE A 125 17.45 0.03 -4.44
CA PHE A 125 17.59 1.48 -4.35
C PHE A 125 18.97 1.88 -4.86
N SER A 126 19.00 2.67 -5.93
CA SER A 126 20.24 3.21 -6.48
C SER A 126 20.50 4.59 -5.91
N THR A 127 21.66 4.79 -5.31
CA THR A 127 22.13 6.12 -4.88
C THR A 127 22.48 7.02 -6.06
N GLU A 128 22.89 6.44 -7.19
CA GLU A 128 23.15 7.18 -8.44
C GLU A 128 21.87 7.81 -8.98
N PHE A 129 20.77 7.06 -8.99
CA PHE A 129 19.48 7.54 -9.48
C PHE A 129 18.60 8.17 -8.40
N GLY A 130 18.98 8.06 -7.12
CA GLY A 130 18.21 8.51 -5.97
C GLY A 130 16.85 7.82 -5.81
N ALA A 131 16.66 6.63 -6.41
CA ALA A 131 15.37 5.97 -6.49
C ALA A 131 15.48 4.44 -6.51
N LEU A 132 14.41 3.77 -6.08
CA LEU A 132 14.21 2.34 -6.26
C LEU A 132 13.95 2.04 -7.74
N ARG A 133 14.60 1.01 -8.28
CA ARG A 133 14.37 0.52 -9.65
C ARG A 133 14.09 -0.98 -9.63
N LEU A 134 13.21 -1.44 -10.52
CA LEU A 134 12.90 -2.85 -10.69
C LEU A 134 14.07 -3.56 -11.38
N THR A 135 14.66 -4.56 -10.74
CA THR A 135 15.84 -5.28 -11.27
C THR A 135 15.54 -6.75 -11.57
N VAL A 136 14.64 -7.37 -10.81
CA VAL A 136 14.16 -8.74 -11.02
C VAL A 136 12.63 -8.71 -11.10
N PRO A 137 12.05 -8.46 -12.28
CA PRO A 137 10.61 -8.57 -12.49
C PRO A 137 10.11 -9.99 -12.23
N PHE A 138 8.86 -10.13 -11.78
CA PHE A 138 8.20 -11.43 -11.77
C PHE A 138 7.81 -11.86 -13.18
N GLU A 139 7.78 -13.17 -13.42
CA GLU A 139 7.56 -13.76 -14.75
C GLU A 139 6.21 -13.36 -15.35
N ASP A 140 5.17 -13.30 -14.52
CA ASP A 140 3.81 -12.95 -14.89
C ASP A 140 3.64 -11.49 -15.34
N THR A 141 4.62 -10.62 -15.07
CA THR A 141 4.60 -9.23 -15.53
C THR A 141 4.95 -9.09 -17.01
N GLY A 142 5.61 -10.08 -17.62
CA GLY A 142 6.10 -10.00 -19.00
C GLY A 142 7.19 -8.94 -19.21
N ILE A 143 7.82 -8.44 -18.14
CA ILE A 143 8.86 -7.42 -18.21
C ILE A 143 10.24 -8.09 -18.19
N GLU A 144 11.05 -7.79 -19.22
CA GLU A 144 12.45 -8.21 -19.24
C GLU A 144 13.31 -7.36 -18.30
N ALA A 145 14.18 -8.03 -17.53
CA ALA A 145 15.12 -7.36 -16.65
C ALA A 145 16.14 -6.51 -17.43
N LYS A 146 16.54 -5.37 -16.85
CA LYS A 146 17.61 -4.50 -17.37
C LYS A 146 18.72 -4.39 -16.33
N VAL A 147 19.98 -4.35 -16.78
CA VAL A 147 21.17 -4.22 -15.90
C VAL A 147 21.07 -3.01 -14.96
N GLU A 148 20.63 -1.86 -15.49
CA GLU A 148 20.47 -0.62 -14.75
C GLU A 148 19.18 -0.56 -13.90
N GLY A 149 18.35 -1.59 -13.98
CA GLY A 149 16.99 -1.59 -13.46
C GLY A 149 16.05 -0.64 -14.22
N ILE A 150 14.76 -0.80 -13.97
CA ILE A 150 13.68 -0.09 -14.68
C ILE A 150 13.04 0.93 -13.72
N PRO A 151 12.84 2.20 -14.15
CA PRO A 151 12.10 3.17 -13.34
C PRO A 151 10.66 2.69 -13.11
N LEU A 152 10.14 2.92 -11.91
CA LEU A 152 8.82 2.41 -11.50
C LEU A 152 7.68 3.03 -12.33
N GLU A 153 7.86 4.25 -12.85
CA GLU A 153 6.93 4.91 -13.76
C GLU A 153 6.87 4.20 -15.13
N GLU A 154 8.00 3.73 -15.65
CA GLU A 154 8.04 2.95 -16.90
C GLU A 154 7.34 1.61 -16.70
N VAL A 155 7.59 0.93 -15.57
CA VAL A 155 6.91 -0.32 -15.19
C VAL A 155 5.40 -0.09 -15.09
N ALA A 156 4.98 0.95 -14.37
CA ALA A 156 3.57 1.29 -14.20
C ALA A 156 2.87 1.56 -15.54
N LYS A 157 3.53 2.32 -16.43
CA LYS A 157 3.01 2.58 -17.78
C LYS A 157 2.85 1.30 -18.61
N LYS A 158 3.83 0.39 -18.56
CA LYS A 158 3.77 -0.88 -19.30
C LYS A 158 2.63 -1.78 -18.81
N LEU A 159 2.39 -1.80 -17.50
CA LEU A 159 1.36 -2.63 -16.89
C LEU A 159 -0.02 -1.96 -16.82
N GLY A 160 -0.14 -0.69 -17.23
CA GLY A 160 -1.40 0.05 -17.17
C GLY A 160 -1.86 0.37 -15.74
N VAL A 161 -0.92 0.57 -14.82
CA VAL A 161 -1.16 0.81 -13.39
C VAL A 161 -0.46 2.11 -12.94
N TYR A 162 -0.42 2.38 -11.62
CA TYR A 162 0.07 3.65 -11.08
C TYR A 162 1.26 3.47 -10.14
N ALA A 163 2.27 4.34 -10.27
CA ALA A 163 3.39 4.44 -9.33
C ALA A 163 3.14 5.52 -8.25
N GLY A 164 3.79 5.36 -7.08
CA GLY A 164 3.76 6.35 -5.99
C GLY A 164 2.43 6.45 -5.24
N PRO A 165 2.20 7.51 -4.44
CA PRO A 165 0.99 7.68 -3.62
C PRO A 165 -0.25 8.08 -4.45
N PHE A 166 -1.42 8.11 -3.80
CA PHE A 166 -2.71 8.56 -4.37
C PHE A 166 -2.83 10.10 -4.51
#